data_AF-A0A9J6HCA3-F1
#
_entry.id   AF-A0A9J6HCA3-F1
#
_cell.length_a   1.000
_cell.length_b   1.000
_cell.length_c   1.000
_cell.angle_alpha   90.00
_cell.angle_beta   90.00
_cell.angle_gamma   90.00
#
_symmetry.space_group_name_H-M   'P 1'
#
loop_
_entity.id
_entity.type
_entity.pdbx_description
1 polymer ?
#
loop_
_entity_poly.entity_id
_entity_poly.type
_entity_poly.pdbx_seq_one_letter_code
_entity_poly.pdbx_strand_id
1 'polypeptide(L)'
;MIKSEVEKIESARHLVRKPQTVPHMWLGTSYVAMVAVSTTQIRLQFGTRQYNKLEPVTPPIQDSTNPHLRQIGRVVRERRTAVPVSVLYGERLLRRVTQGDAAIISDGTSLTFQVTSVCRGFVGAEFYFAREGVVSHPLNSFARKDIDPLVLGDINRVYVCQAARVRNNNKKRCP
;
A
#
# COMPACT_ATOMS: atom_id res chain seq x y z
N MET A 1 24.47 0.37 -20.43
CA MET A 1 23.78 0.89 -19.24
C MET A 1 23.16 2.23 -19.63
N ILE A 2 21.88 2.23 -20.00
CA ILE A 2 21.21 3.44 -20.49
C ILE A 2 20.87 4.27 -19.25
N LYS A 3 21.45 5.47 -19.14
CA LYS A 3 21.15 6.39 -18.05
C LYS A 3 19.68 6.79 -18.18
N SER A 4 18.84 6.43 -17.21
CA SER A 4 17.53 7.06 -17.04
C SER A 4 17.75 8.57 -16.94
N GLU A 5 17.33 9.33 -17.94
CA GLU A 5 17.39 10.81 -17.94
C GLU A 5 16.46 11.42 -16.87
N VAL A 6 15.60 10.60 -16.27
CA VAL A 6 14.68 10.98 -15.21
C VAL A 6 15.30 10.75 -13.84
N GLU A 7 15.42 11.82 -13.06
CA GLU A 7 15.89 11.78 -11.67
C GLU A 7 14.95 10.93 -10.79
N LYS A 8 15.54 9.95 -10.08
CA LYS A 8 14.81 8.99 -9.25
C LYS A 8 14.12 9.62 -8.06
N ILE A 9 12.89 9.19 -7.77
CA ILE A 9 12.11 9.57 -6.59
C ILE A 9 12.41 8.58 -5.48
N GLU A 10 13.15 9.04 -4.47
CA GLU A 10 13.63 8.20 -3.37
C GLU A 10 12.69 8.19 -2.16
N SER A 11 11.82 9.21 -2.05
CA SER A 11 10.95 9.43 -0.88
C SER A 11 9.69 10.23 -1.21
N ALA A 12 8.72 10.21 -0.28
CA ALA A 12 7.54 11.08 -0.33
C ALA A 12 7.92 12.57 -0.34
N ARG A 13 8.95 12.96 0.41
CA ARG A 13 9.48 14.33 0.41
C ARG A 13 10.02 14.73 -0.95
N HIS A 14 10.72 13.81 -1.62
CA HIS A 14 11.23 14.04 -2.96
C HIS A 14 10.08 14.22 -3.97
N LEU A 15 9.07 13.36 -3.93
CA LEU A 15 7.89 13.46 -4.79
C LEU A 15 7.16 14.80 -4.63
N VAL A 16 6.98 15.27 -3.40
CA VAL A 16 6.35 16.57 -3.10
C VAL A 16 7.10 17.76 -3.71
N ARG A 17 8.42 17.66 -3.87
CA ARG A 17 9.25 18.72 -4.47
C ARG A 17 9.23 18.72 -6.00
N LYS A 18 8.57 17.74 -6.64
CA LYS A 18 8.43 17.61 -8.10
C LYS A 18 6.98 17.90 -8.53
N PRO A 19 6.57 19.17 -8.65
CA PRO A 19 5.17 19.51 -8.98
C PRO A 19 4.70 19.00 -10.35
N GLN A 20 5.63 18.74 -11.27
CA GLN A 20 5.37 18.13 -12.58
C GLN A 20 5.04 16.63 -12.50
N THR A 21 5.55 15.92 -11.49
CA THR A 21 5.29 14.49 -11.32
C THR A 21 4.00 14.28 -10.53
N VAL A 22 2.98 13.72 -11.18
CA VAL A 22 1.66 13.57 -10.57
C VAL A 22 1.52 12.19 -9.89
N PRO A 23 1.25 12.13 -8.58
CA PRO A 23 0.98 10.86 -7.89
C PRO A 23 -0.35 10.24 -8.37
N HIS A 24 -0.35 8.94 -8.62
CA HIS A 24 -1.52 8.14 -8.95
C HIS A 24 -1.63 6.97 -7.99
N MET A 25 -2.86 6.60 -7.64
CA MET A 25 -3.16 5.55 -6.66
C MET A 25 -4.22 4.59 -7.19
N TRP A 26 -4.25 3.38 -6.64
CA TRP A 26 -5.33 2.45 -6.94
C TRP A 26 -6.60 2.85 -6.18
N LEU A 27 -7.63 3.24 -6.92
CA LEU A 27 -8.96 3.54 -6.41
C LEU A 27 -9.57 2.35 -5.65
N GLY A 28 -10.21 2.62 -4.51
CA GLY A 28 -10.88 1.61 -3.70
C GLY A 28 -9.96 0.82 -2.76
N THR A 29 -8.68 1.19 -2.69
CA THR A 29 -7.72 0.56 -1.77
C THR A 29 -7.61 1.32 -0.45
N SER A 30 -7.16 0.61 0.58
CA SER A 30 -6.75 1.22 1.84
C SER A 30 -5.60 2.23 1.65
N TYR A 31 -4.82 2.19 0.57
CA TYR A 31 -3.76 3.17 0.31
C TYR A 31 -4.31 4.58 0.15
N VAL A 32 -5.42 4.74 -0.58
CA VAL A 32 -6.07 6.04 -0.77
C VAL A 32 -6.52 6.58 0.59
N ALA A 33 -7.09 5.71 1.43
CA ALA A 33 -7.43 6.06 2.80
C ALA A 33 -6.17 6.39 3.61
N MET A 34 -5.13 5.57 3.62
CA MET A 34 -3.92 5.75 4.44
C MET A 34 -3.08 6.98 4.09
N VAL A 35 -3.02 7.33 2.80
CA VAL A 35 -2.31 8.53 2.33
C VAL A 35 -3.16 9.79 2.57
N ALA A 36 -4.49 9.65 2.51
CA ALA A 36 -5.42 10.71 2.92
C ALA A 36 -5.63 10.78 4.46
N VAL A 37 -5.30 9.74 5.21
CA VAL A 37 -5.60 9.50 6.64
C VAL A 37 -4.45 8.66 7.22
N SER A 38 -3.45 9.24 7.88
CA SER A 38 -2.46 8.40 8.61
C SER A 38 -2.99 8.11 9.99
N THR A 39 -3.33 6.86 10.24
CA THR A 39 -3.43 6.33 11.59
C THR A 39 -2.24 5.41 11.89
N THR A 40 -1.05 6.00 12.12
CA THR A 40 -0.13 5.37 13.07
C THR A 40 -0.62 5.62 14.49
N GLN A 41 -1.53 4.76 14.94
CA GLN A 41 -1.57 4.13 16.28
C GLN A 41 -2.82 3.24 16.34
N ILE A 42 -2.70 1.98 15.92
CA ILE A 42 -3.55 0.94 16.51
C ILE A 42 -3.00 0.72 17.93
N ARG A 43 -3.53 1.47 18.89
CA ARG A 43 -3.38 1.15 20.30
C ARG A 43 -4.41 0.05 20.59
N LEU A 44 -3.99 -1.21 20.54
CA LEU A 44 -4.79 -2.32 21.05
C LEU A 44 -4.94 -2.12 22.57
N GLN A 45 -6.01 -1.43 23.00
CA GLN A 45 -6.48 -1.55 24.37
C GLN A 45 -7.27 -2.86 24.46
N PHE A 46 -6.65 -3.87 25.06
CA PHE A 46 -7.39 -5.02 25.56
C PHE A 46 -8.17 -4.55 26.80
N GLY A 47 -9.48 -4.37 26.63
CA GLY A 47 -10.39 -4.00 27.71
C GLY A 47 -11.69 -4.78 27.56
N THR A 48 -11.84 -5.81 28.38
CA THR A 48 -13.09 -6.54 28.57
C THR A 48 -14.14 -5.60 29.18
N ARG A 49 -15.06 -5.05 28.37
CA ARG A 49 -16.34 -4.53 28.88
C ARG A 49 -17.43 -4.67 27.83
N GLN A 50 -18.53 -5.27 28.26
CA GLN A 50 -19.82 -5.33 27.58
C GLN A 50 -20.28 -3.94 27.10
N TYR A 51 -21.13 -3.91 26.07
CA TYR A 51 -22.44 -3.25 26.02
C TYR A 51 -22.82 -2.77 24.60
N ASN A 52 -23.98 -3.28 24.17
CA ASN A 52 -25.10 -2.67 23.44
C ASN A 52 -24.88 -1.40 22.58
N LYS A 53 -25.53 -1.45 21.40
CA LYS A 53 -25.76 -0.39 20.40
C LYS A 53 -24.52 0.08 19.62
N LEU A 54 -24.37 -0.47 18.42
CA LEU A 54 -23.48 0.05 17.37
C LEU A 54 -24.20 1.20 16.67
N GLU A 55 -23.93 2.44 17.04
CA GLU A 55 -24.03 3.54 16.07
C GLU A 55 -22.85 3.42 15.10
N PRO A 56 -23.01 3.79 13.81
CA PRO A 56 -21.90 3.82 12.87
C PRO A 56 -20.89 4.86 13.36
N VAL A 57 -19.79 4.37 13.94
CA VAL A 57 -18.60 5.19 14.17
C VAL A 57 -18.02 5.50 12.79
N THR A 58 -18.41 6.63 12.20
CA THR A 58 -17.62 7.26 11.15
C THR A 58 -16.35 7.73 11.83
N PRO A 59 -15.18 7.08 11.63
CA PRO A 59 -13.97 7.55 12.29
C PRO A 59 -13.71 8.99 11.84
N PRO A 60 -13.38 9.92 12.76
CA PRO A 60 -12.98 11.26 12.37
C PRO A 60 -11.79 11.14 11.40
N ILE A 61 -11.92 11.76 10.22
CA ILE A 61 -10.86 11.83 9.21
C ILE A 61 -9.73 12.67 9.81
N GLN A 62 -8.75 12.02 10.44
CA GLN A 62 -7.50 12.69 10.82
C GLN A 62 -6.47 12.47 9.72
N ASP A 63 -6.13 13.56 9.03
CA ASP A 63 -5.12 13.57 7.98
C ASP A 63 -3.78 13.03 8.50
N SER A 64 -2.94 12.57 7.56
CA SER A 64 -1.63 12.01 7.93
C SER A 64 -0.79 12.88 8.87
N THR A 65 -0.16 12.30 9.90
CA THR A 65 0.82 13.02 10.74
C THR A 65 2.06 13.44 9.95
N ASN A 66 2.39 12.72 8.86
CA ASN A 66 3.43 13.11 7.92
C ASN A 66 2.89 14.18 6.94
N PRO A 67 3.45 15.41 6.94
CA PRO A 67 2.96 16.51 6.09
C PRO A 67 3.16 16.26 4.60
N HIS A 68 4.17 15.48 4.20
CA HIS A 68 4.40 15.13 2.79
C HIS A 68 3.31 14.20 2.27
N LEU A 69 2.87 13.23 3.08
CA LEU A 69 1.77 12.34 2.70
C LEU A 69 0.44 13.08 2.62
N ARG A 70 0.17 14.04 3.52
CA ARG A 70 -1.01 14.91 3.41
C ARG A 70 -1.03 15.66 2.09
N GLN A 71 0.12 16.23 1.70
CA GLN A 71 0.22 16.96 0.44
C GLN A 71 0.00 16.04 -0.76
N ILE A 72 0.58 14.84 -0.76
CA ILE A 72 0.33 13.83 -1.79
C ILE A 72 -1.15 13.47 -1.84
N GLY A 73 -1.78 13.16 -0.70
CA GLY A 73 -3.20 12.84 -0.59
C GLY A 73 -4.10 13.96 -1.11
N ARG A 74 -3.75 15.22 -0.81
CA ARG A 74 -4.44 16.39 -1.36
C ARG A 74 -4.34 16.45 -2.89
N VAL A 75 -3.14 16.28 -3.45
CA VAL A 75 -2.94 16.27 -4.92
C VAL A 75 -3.74 15.15 -5.57
N VAL A 76 -3.74 13.95 -4.99
CA VAL A 76 -4.49 12.80 -5.52
C VAL A 76 -5.99 13.08 -5.55
N ARG A 77 -6.51 13.72 -4.49
CA ARG A 77 -7.93 14.08 -4.37
C ARG A 77 -8.32 15.19 -5.35
N GLU A 78 -7.57 16.30 -5.36
CA GLU A 78 -7.83 17.47 -6.21
C GLU A 78 -7.72 17.13 -7.69
N ARG A 79 -6.74 16.32 -8.08
CA ARG A 79 -6.52 15.91 -9.48
C ARG A 79 -7.26 14.64 -9.88
N ARG A 80 -8.01 14.01 -8.96
CA ARG A 80 -8.75 12.76 -9.17
C ARG A 80 -7.89 11.63 -9.76
N THR A 81 -6.68 11.45 -9.25
CA THR A 81 -5.71 10.46 -9.76
C THR A 81 -5.72 9.13 -8.99
N ALA A 82 -6.75 8.91 -8.16
CA ALA A 82 -7.13 7.58 -7.73
C ALA A 82 -7.94 6.91 -8.84
N VAL A 83 -7.36 5.90 -9.50
CA VAL A 83 -7.93 5.27 -10.70
C VAL A 83 -8.00 3.74 -10.57
N PRO A 84 -8.86 3.04 -11.33
CA PRO A 84 -8.88 1.57 -11.35
C PRO A 84 -7.55 0.95 -11.77
N VAL A 85 -7.28 -0.30 -11.39
CA VAL A 85 -6.05 -1.06 -11.72
C VAL A 85 -5.73 -1.02 -13.21
N SER A 86 -6.74 -1.24 -14.06
CA SER A 86 -6.59 -1.26 -15.52
C SER A 86 -6.07 0.06 -16.09
N VAL A 87 -6.36 1.17 -15.44
CA VAL A 87 -5.85 2.49 -15.80
C VAL A 87 -4.49 2.75 -15.15
N LEU A 88 -4.32 2.35 -13.88
CA LEU A 88 -3.10 2.57 -13.10
C LEU A 88 -1.88 1.88 -13.71
N TYR A 89 -2.06 0.68 -14.25
CA TYR A 89 -1.00 -0.09 -14.91
C TYR A 89 -1.19 -0.16 -16.43
N GLY A 90 -2.06 0.68 -16.97
CA GLY A 90 -2.27 0.80 -18.40
C GLY A 90 -1.10 1.49 -19.10
N GLU A 91 -0.90 1.18 -20.39
CA GLU A 91 0.25 1.63 -21.16
C GLU A 91 0.44 3.16 -21.11
N ARG A 92 -0.66 3.91 -21.24
CA ARG A 92 -0.65 5.37 -21.23
C ARG A 92 -0.09 5.95 -19.93
N LEU A 93 -0.45 5.38 -18.77
CA LEU A 93 0.04 5.91 -17.49
C LEU A 93 1.50 5.48 -17.25
N LEU A 94 1.84 4.23 -17.58
CA LEU A 94 3.21 3.74 -17.44
C LEU A 94 4.19 4.51 -18.33
N ARG A 95 3.79 4.94 -19.53
CA ARG A 95 4.60 5.83 -20.38
C ARG A 95 4.88 7.18 -19.70
N ARG A 96 3.91 7.74 -18.98
CA ARG A 96 4.11 8.95 -18.17
C ARG A 96 5.05 8.69 -16.99
N VAL A 97 5.02 7.49 -16.40
CA VAL A 97 5.98 7.10 -15.36
C VAL A 97 7.40 7.05 -15.91
N THR A 98 7.59 6.44 -17.09
CA THR A 98 8.93 6.37 -17.73
C THR A 98 9.46 7.73 -18.14
N GLN A 99 8.58 8.72 -18.33
CA GLN A 99 8.93 10.11 -18.65
C GLN A 99 9.14 11.00 -17.40
N GLY A 100 8.83 10.49 -16.20
CA GLY A 100 8.90 11.27 -14.96
C GLY A 100 7.69 12.16 -14.67
N ASP A 101 6.63 12.08 -15.48
CA ASP A 101 5.40 12.88 -15.36
C ASP A 101 4.38 12.27 -14.39
N ALA A 102 4.57 11.01 -14.00
CA ALA A 102 3.70 10.31 -13.07
C ALA A 102 4.50 9.45 -12.08
N ALA A 103 3.95 9.28 -10.89
CA ALA A 103 4.43 8.32 -9.89
C ALA A 103 3.27 7.44 -9.43
N ILE A 104 3.48 6.14 -9.31
CA ILE A 104 2.46 5.20 -8.81
C ILE A 104 2.72 4.92 -7.34
N ILE A 105 1.69 5.05 -6.50
CA ILE A 105 1.72 4.68 -5.08
C ILE A 105 0.83 3.47 -4.89
N SER A 106 1.44 2.34 -4.53
CA SER A 106 0.79 1.05 -4.28
C SER A 106 1.70 0.19 -3.38
N ASP A 107 1.24 -0.97 -2.93
CA ASP A 107 2.11 -1.92 -2.23
C ASP A 107 3.13 -2.54 -3.18
N GLY A 108 4.30 -2.87 -2.64
CA GLY A 108 5.43 -3.40 -3.42
C GLY A 108 5.09 -4.71 -4.14
N THR A 109 4.25 -5.56 -3.54
CA THR A 109 3.87 -6.85 -4.13
C THR A 109 3.00 -6.66 -5.37
N SER A 110 1.95 -5.85 -5.27
CA SER A 110 1.06 -5.51 -6.39
C SER A 110 1.82 -4.83 -7.52
N LEU A 111 2.68 -3.86 -7.20
CA LEU A 111 3.53 -3.19 -8.18
C LEU A 111 4.43 -4.17 -8.91
N THR A 112 5.11 -5.06 -8.18
CA THR A 112 6.01 -6.05 -8.78
C THR A 112 5.22 -6.96 -9.72
N PHE A 113 4.09 -7.50 -9.27
CA PHE A 113 3.27 -8.39 -10.07
C PHE A 113 2.73 -7.71 -11.33
N GLN A 114 2.16 -6.50 -11.19
CA GLN A 114 1.54 -5.80 -12.31
C GLN A 114 2.59 -5.29 -13.32
N VAL A 115 3.67 -4.66 -12.85
CA VAL A 115 4.69 -4.08 -13.73
C VAL A 115 5.46 -5.17 -14.48
N THR A 116 5.80 -6.29 -13.83
CA THR A 116 6.51 -7.40 -14.51
C THR A 116 5.69 -8.02 -15.64
N SER A 117 4.35 -7.96 -15.57
CA SER A 117 3.48 -8.47 -16.63
C SER A 117 3.45 -7.59 -17.88
N VAL A 118 3.74 -6.29 -17.75
CA VAL A 118 3.60 -5.29 -18.83
C VAL A 118 4.92 -4.65 -19.26
N CYS A 119 5.99 -4.80 -18.48
CA CYS A 119 7.27 -4.12 -18.72
C CYS A 119 7.94 -4.49 -20.05
N ARG A 120 7.61 -5.66 -20.62
CA ARG A 120 8.10 -6.08 -21.95
C ARG A 120 7.70 -5.09 -23.06
N GLY A 121 6.61 -4.34 -22.89
CA GLY A 121 6.17 -3.31 -23.83
C GLY A 121 6.95 -1.99 -23.75
N PHE A 122 7.84 -1.83 -22.77
CA PHE A 122 8.56 -0.59 -22.48
C PHE A 122 10.07 -0.78 -22.70
N VAL A 123 10.45 -1.11 -23.94
CA VAL A 123 11.85 -1.33 -24.32
C VAL A 123 12.67 -0.05 -24.11
N GLY A 124 13.77 -0.16 -23.36
CA GLY A 124 14.66 0.97 -23.07
C GLY A 124 14.24 1.83 -21.88
N ALA A 125 13.12 1.51 -21.22
CA ALA A 125 12.72 2.18 -19.99
C ALA A 125 13.08 1.35 -18.74
N GLU A 126 13.24 2.04 -17.61
CA GLU A 126 13.48 1.42 -16.30
C GLU A 126 12.35 1.77 -15.32
N PHE A 127 11.83 0.77 -14.64
CA PHE A 127 10.96 0.95 -13.48
C PHE A 127 11.76 0.69 -12.21
N TYR A 128 11.59 1.53 -11.20
CA TYR A 128 12.26 1.38 -9.91
C TYR A 128 11.26 1.61 -8.77
N PHE A 129 11.59 1.04 -7.62
CA PHE A 129 10.90 1.31 -6.38
C PHE A 129 11.61 2.43 -5.64
N ALA A 130 10.83 3.38 -5.08
CA ALA A 130 11.38 4.33 -4.13
C ALA A 130 11.95 3.58 -2.92
N ARG A 131 13.10 4.03 -2.42
CA ARG A 131 13.77 3.40 -1.28
C ARG A 131 12.95 3.52 0.01
N GLU A 132 12.26 4.65 0.19
CA GLU A 132 11.36 4.85 1.32
C GLU A 132 9.92 4.41 0.97
N GLY A 133 9.38 3.48 1.75
CA GLY A 133 7.97 3.12 1.68
C GLY A 133 7.08 4.24 2.24
N VAL A 134 5.96 4.51 1.57
CA VAL A 134 5.00 5.54 1.97
C VAL A 134 4.27 5.19 3.28
N VAL A 135 3.89 3.92 3.43
CA VAL A 135 3.28 3.35 4.64
C VAL A 135 3.76 1.92 4.82
N SER A 136 4.00 1.51 6.06
CA SER A 136 4.33 0.11 6.40
C SER A 136 3.22 -0.48 7.25
N HIS A 137 2.39 -1.35 6.67
CA HIS A 137 1.30 -2.02 7.37
C HIS A 137 1.37 -3.52 7.05
N PRO A 138 1.31 -4.41 8.05
CA PRO A 138 1.27 -5.83 7.80
C PRO A 138 -0.03 -6.21 7.10
N LEU A 139 0.05 -7.19 6.19
CA LEU A 139 -1.14 -7.88 5.69
C LEU A 139 -1.73 -8.69 6.84
N ASN A 140 -2.96 -8.33 7.23
CA ASN A 140 -3.70 -9.01 8.29
C ASN A 140 -4.84 -9.82 7.68
N SER A 141 -5.16 -10.94 8.31
CA SER A 141 -6.37 -11.70 8.02
C SER A 141 -7.42 -11.36 9.08
N PHE A 142 -8.62 -11.00 8.64
CA PHE A 142 -9.73 -10.67 9.51
C PHE A 142 -10.72 -11.82 9.52
N ALA A 143 -11.09 -12.29 10.70
CA ALA A 143 -12.16 -13.26 10.90
C ALA A 143 -13.45 -12.55 11.29
N ARG A 144 -14.60 -13.20 11.07
CA ARG A 144 -15.87 -12.71 11.63
C ARG A 144 -15.77 -12.63 13.15
N LYS A 145 -16.47 -11.67 13.75
CA LYS A 145 -16.48 -11.48 15.22
C LYS A 145 -17.01 -12.69 15.98
N ASP A 146 -17.88 -13.48 15.35
CA ASP A 146 -18.56 -14.65 15.89
C ASP A 146 -17.93 -15.97 15.44
N ILE A 147 -16.69 -15.96 14.94
CA ILE A 147 -15.97 -17.19 14.60
C ILE A 147 -15.79 -18.06 15.84
N ASP A 148 -15.95 -19.39 15.68
CA ASP A 148 -15.64 -20.35 16.72
C ASP A 148 -14.17 -20.18 17.18
N PRO A 149 -13.91 -20.01 18.50
CA PRO A 149 -12.56 -19.84 19.04
C PRO A 149 -11.60 -20.98 18.68
N LEU A 150 -12.09 -22.22 18.55
CA LEU A 150 -11.27 -23.37 18.15
C LEU A 150 -10.82 -23.23 16.69
N VAL A 151 -11.74 -22.86 15.80
CA VAL A 151 -11.43 -22.60 14.39
C VAL A 151 -10.45 -21.44 14.25
N LEU A 152 -10.63 -20.36 15.01
CA LEU A 152 -9.67 -19.25 15.04
C LEU A 152 -8.30 -19.70 15.57
N GLY A 153 -8.28 -20.59 16.56
CA GLY A 153 -7.07 -21.21 17.09
C GLY A 153 -6.29 -21.99 16.03
N ASP A 154 -6.98 -22.83 15.26
CA ASP A 154 -6.38 -23.62 14.18
C ASP A 154 -5.86 -22.73 13.04
N ILE A 155 -6.62 -21.72 12.63
CA ILE A 155 -6.19 -20.73 11.63
C ILE A 155 -4.90 -20.04 12.08
N ASN A 156 -4.86 -19.55 13.33
CA ASN A 156 -3.68 -18.89 13.87
C ASN A 156 -2.47 -19.84 13.97
N ARG A 157 -2.70 -21.10 14.33
CA ARG A 157 -1.65 -22.13 14.36
C ARG A 157 -1.02 -22.30 12.98
N VAL A 158 -1.82 -22.38 11.91
CA VAL A 158 -1.33 -22.46 10.53
C VAL A 158 -0.50 -21.23 10.16
N TYR A 159 -0.96 -20.02 10.48
CA TYR A 159 -0.21 -18.78 10.19
C TYR A 159 1.16 -18.73 10.89
N VAL A 160 1.20 -19.03 12.20
CA VAL A 160 2.46 -19.06 12.97
C VAL A 160 3.41 -20.09 12.37
N CYS A 161 2.89 -21.23 11.96
CA CYS A 161 3.65 -22.30 11.34
C CYS A 161 4.26 -21.92 10.00
N GLN A 162 3.48 -21.29 9.12
CA GLN A 162 4.00 -20.79 7.85
C GLN A 162 5.05 -19.70 8.07
N ALA A 163 4.82 -18.77 8.99
CA ALA A 163 5.77 -17.71 9.32
C ALA A 163 7.10 -18.29 9.86
N ALA A 164 7.03 -19.33 10.70
CA ALA A 164 8.21 -20.01 11.22
C ALA A 164 9.01 -20.75 10.13
N ARG A 165 8.33 -21.36 9.15
CA ARG A 165 8.98 -22.02 8.00
C ARG A 165 9.74 -21.03 7.11
N VAL A 166 9.16 -19.86 6.84
CA VAL A 166 9.80 -18.81 6.01
C VAL A 166 11.07 -18.28 6.69
N ARG A 167 11.10 -18.17 8.03
CA ARG A 167 12.26 -17.64 8.75
C ARG A 167 13.41 -18.64 8.93
N ASN A 168 13.12 -19.92 9.12
CA ASN A 168 14.12 -20.87 9.60
C ASN A 168 14.70 -21.82 8.56
N ASN A 169 14.26 -21.82 7.30
CA ASN A 169 14.70 -22.78 6.25
C ASN A 169 14.64 -24.26 6.68
N ASN A 170 13.97 -24.58 7.79
CA ASN A 170 14.08 -25.86 8.46
C ASN A 170 12.76 -26.63 8.35
N LYS A 171 12.84 -27.84 7.79
CA LYS A 171 11.74 -28.75 7.44
C LYS A 171 11.04 -29.39 8.65
N LYS A 172 10.90 -28.70 9.79
CA LYS A 172 10.11 -29.27 10.88
C LYS A 172 8.62 -29.20 10.50
N ARG A 173 7.98 -30.37 10.50
CA ARG A 173 6.55 -30.54 10.18
C ARG A 173 5.76 -29.77 11.22
N CYS A 174 5.02 -28.78 10.73
CA CYS A 174 3.86 -28.27 11.45
C CYS A 174 2.77 -29.34 11.46
N PRO A 175 1.95 -29.38 12.52
CA PRO A 175 0.89 -30.37 12.69
C PRO A 175 -0.10 -30.36 11.54
#